data_AF-A0A0F9QVU4-F1
#
_entry.id   AF-A0A0F9QVU4-F1
#
_cell.length_a   1.000
_cell.length_b   1.000
_cell.length_c   1.000
_cell.angle_alpha   90.00
_cell.angle_beta   90.00
_cell.angle_gamma   90.00
#
_symmetry.space_group_name_H-M   'P 1'
#
loop_
_entity.id
_entity.type
_entity.pdbx_description
1 polymer ?
#
loop_
_entity_poly.entity_id
_entity_poly.type
_entity_poly.pdbx_seq_one_letter_code
_entity_poly.pdbx_strand_id
1 'polypeptide(L)'
;MKILIIDVESNVEEIGTVHELFLVRNQLWVIDQGYQDLGLPTPEWIADRQLDVDREITLRVKSDLQRRLKTAKARRSALGTAEEKRNVLDDEIKELEKTLQ
;
A
#
# COMPACT_ATOMS: atom_id res chain seq x y z
N MET A 1 -19.11 -4.68 8.81
CA MET A 1 -17.68 -5.04 8.74
C MET A 1 -17.63 -6.54 8.49
N LYS A 2 -17.09 -7.00 7.34
CA LYS A 2 -16.98 -8.43 7.06
C LYS A 2 -15.77 -8.94 7.84
N ILE A 3 -15.95 -9.93 8.70
CA ILE A 3 -14.82 -10.57 9.38
C ILE A 3 -14.14 -11.45 8.34
N LEU A 4 -12.88 -11.15 8.06
CA LEU A 4 -12.04 -11.93 7.15
C LEU A 4 -11.23 -12.87 8.04
N ILE A 5 -11.43 -14.18 7.86
CA ILE A 5 -10.71 -15.24 8.57
C ILE A 5 -9.90 -15.97 7.50
N ILE A 6 -8.59 -16.09 7.70
CA ILE A 6 -7.72 -16.85 6.83
C ILE A 6 -7.51 -18.26 7.37
N ASP A 7 -7.57 -19.23 6.47
CA ASP A 7 -7.31 -20.65 6.73
C ASP A 7 -6.41 -21.24 5.63
N VAL A 8 -6.20 -22.56 5.67
CA VAL A 8 -5.39 -23.30 4.70
C VAL A 8 -5.89 -23.14 3.26
N GLU A 9 -7.20 -23.07 3.05
CA GLU A 9 -7.81 -23.07 1.71
C GLU A 9 -7.99 -21.66 1.14
N SER A 10 -7.80 -20.64 1.98
CA SER A 10 -7.98 -19.24 1.62
C SER A 10 -7.07 -18.79 0.48
N ASN A 11 -7.67 -18.19 -0.55
CA ASN A 11 -6.95 -17.58 -1.66
C ASN A 11 -6.61 -16.11 -1.37
N VAL A 12 -5.32 -15.80 -1.24
CA VAL A 12 -4.83 -14.45 -0.92
C VAL A 12 -5.16 -13.45 -2.03
N GLU A 13 -5.24 -13.89 -3.28
CA GLU A 13 -5.53 -13.04 -4.44
C GLU A 13 -6.98 -12.51 -4.42
N GLU A 14 -7.90 -13.23 -3.77
CA GLU A 14 -9.32 -12.85 -3.67
C GLU A 14 -9.61 -11.82 -2.58
N ILE A 15 -8.61 -11.50 -1.74
CA ILE A 15 -8.75 -10.44 -0.74
C ILE A 15 -8.90 -9.11 -1.47
N GLY A 16 -9.93 -8.33 -1.13
CA GLY A 16 -10.37 -7.20 -1.96
C GLY A 16 -9.43 -6.00 -1.93
N THR A 17 -8.82 -5.72 -0.78
CA THR A 17 -8.04 -4.49 -0.55
C THR A 17 -6.68 -4.75 0.08
N VAL A 18 -5.75 -3.81 -0.14
CA VAL A 18 -4.44 -3.81 0.54
C VAL A 18 -4.60 -3.72 2.06
N HIS A 19 -5.61 -2.99 2.55
CA HIS A 19 -5.89 -2.90 3.97
C HIS A 19 -6.30 -4.26 4.56
N GLU A 20 -7.17 -5.00 3.88
CA GLU A 20 -7.54 -6.36 4.29
C GLU A 20 -6.34 -7.32 4.25
N LEU A 21 -5.45 -7.21 3.26
CA LEU A 21 -4.20 -7.97 3.21
C LEU A 21 -3.31 -7.69 4.44
N PHE A 22 -3.21 -6.43 4.89
CA PHE A 22 -2.48 -6.09 6.12
C PHE A 22 -3.13 -6.68 7.37
N LEU A 23 -4.47 -6.71 7.44
CA LEU A 23 -5.17 -7.34 8.55
C LEU A 23 -4.90 -8.84 8.60
N VAL A 24 -4.94 -9.51 7.44
CA VAL A 24 -4.61 -10.94 7.30
C VAL A 24 -3.16 -11.23 7.68
N ARG A 25 -2.22 -10.40 7.22
CA ARG A 25 -0.82 -10.49 7.63
C ARG A 25 -0.67 -10.46 9.15
N ASN A 26 -1.37 -9.53 9.81
CA ASN A 26 -1.35 -9.41 11.26
C ASN A 26 -1.98 -10.63 11.96
N GLN A 27 -3.07 -11.17 11.41
CA GLN A 27 -3.67 -12.41 11.92
C GLN A 27 -2.67 -13.57 11.86
N LEU A 28 -2.02 -13.79 10.72
CA LEU A 28 -1.02 -14.85 10.55
C LEU A 28 0.18 -14.66 11.50
N TRP A 29 0.60 -13.42 11.73
CA TRP A 29 1.66 -13.12 12.69
C TRP A 29 1.23 -13.45 14.13
N VAL A 30 0.01 -13.08 14.54
CA VAL A 30 -0.51 -13.43 15.87
C VAL A 30 -0.62 -14.94 16.06
N ILE A 31 -1.05 -15.68 15.03
CA ILE A 31 -1.12 -17.14 15.11
C ILE A 31 0.28 -17.75 15.25
N ASP A 32 1.24 -17.29 14.43
CA ASP A 32 2.64 -17.71 14.52
C ASP A 32 3.23 -17.46 15.93
N GLN A 33 3.06 -16.26 16.48
CA GLN A 33 3.48 -15.96 17.85
C GLN A 33 2.84 -16.90 18.87
N GLY A 34 1.56 -17.23 18.71
CA GLY A 34 0.89 -18.19 19.58
C GLY A 34 1.54 -19.58 19.58
N TYR A 35 2.04 -20.06 18.44
CA TYR A 35 2.80 -21.32 18.38
C TYR A 35 4.18 -21.17 19.04
N GLN A 36 4.89 -20.08 18.77
CA GLN A 36 6.21 -19.81 19.35
C GLN A 36 6.16 -19.69 20.88
N ASP A 37 5.17 -18.99 21.41
CA ASP A 37 4.96 -18.83 22.86
C ASP A 37 4.69 -20.16 23.57
N LEU A 38 4.09 -21.12 22.86
CA LEU A 38 3.87 -22.48 23.34
C LEU A 38 5.10 -23.40 23.15
N GLY A 39 6.19 -22.90 22.57
CA GLY A 39 7.36 -23.69 22.20
C GLY A 39 7.07 -24.72 21.11
N LEU A 40 6.02 -24.50 20.31
CA LEU A 40 5.61 -25.37 19.22
C LEU A 40 6.13 -24.85 17.88
N PRO A 41 6.44 -25.75 16.93
CA PRO A 41 6.78 -25.33 15.58
C PRO A 41 5.54 -24.71 14.91
N THR A 42 5.75 -23.59 14.23
CA THR A 42 4.71 -22.96 13.41
C THR A 42 4.36 -23.89 12.23
N PRO A 43 3.06 -24.15 11.97
CA PRO A 43 2.62 -24.89 10.79
C PRO A 43 3.12 -24.26 9.48
N GLU A 44 3.58 -25.10 8.54
CA GLU A 44 4.15 -24.66 7.24
C GLU A 44 3.19 -23.77 6.45
N TRP A 45 1.89 -24.10 6.46
CA TRP A 45 0.88 -23.32 5.74
C TRP A 45 0.81 -21.86 6.20
N ILE A 46 1.16 -21.56 7.47
CA ILE A 46 1.17 -20.18 7.97
C ILE A 46 2.32 -19.42 7.35
N ALA A 47 3.52 -20.02 7.31
CA ALA A 47 4.69 -19.43 6.69
C ALA A 47 4.47 -19.20 5.19
N ASP A 48 3.90 -20.17 4.48
CA ASP A 48 3.56 -20.04 3.06
C ASP A 48 2.55 -18.90 2.84
N ARG A 49 1.52 -18.80 3.68
CA ARG A 49 0.51 -17.73 3.59
C ARG A 49 1.08 -16.36 3.93
N GLN A 50 2.02 -16.26 4.86
CA GLN A 50 2.71 -15.00 5.16
C GLN A 50 3.48 -14.51 3.92
N LEU A 51 4.19 -15.41 3.23
CA LEU A 51 4.91 -15.09 1.99
C LEU A 51 3.96 -14.67 0.87
N ASP A 52 2.85 -15.38 0.69
CA ASP A 52 1.83 -15.05 -0.32
C ASP A 52 1.24 -13.65 -0.08
N VAL A 53 0.87 -13.35 1.17
CA VAL A 53 0.31 -12.05 1.56
C VAL A 53 1.33 -10.93 1.35
N ASP A 54 2.59 -11.11 1.74
CA ASP A 54 3.64 -10.11 1.57
C ASP A 54 3.92 -9.83 0.08
N ARG A 55 3.89 -10.87 -0.75
CA ARG A 55 4.01 -10.75 -2.21
C ARG A 55 2.84 -9.95 -2.79
N GLU A 56 1.61 -10.27 -2.39
CA GLU A 56 0.42 -9.62 -2.92
C GLU A 56 0.33 -8.14 -2.50
N ILE A 57 0.67 -7.82 -1.24
CA ILE A 57 0.80 -6.43 -0.78
C ILE A 57 1.80 -5.68 -1.65
N THR A 58 2.98 -6.25 -1.87
CA THR A 58 4.04 -5.63 -2.67
C THR A 58 3.59 -5.37 -4.11
N LEU A 59 2.93 -6.34 -4.73
CA LEU A 59 2.41 -6.22 -6.10
C LEU A 59 1.37 -5.10 -6.21
N ARG A 60 0.39 -5.05 -5.30
CA ARG A 60 -0.68 -4.04 -5.32
C ARG A 60 -0.17 -2.64 -5.02
N VAL A 61 0.72 -2.48 -4.04
CA VAL A 61 1.34 -1.19 -3.72
C VAL A 61 2.18 -0.70 -4.91
N LYS A 62 2.98 -1.57 -5.52
CA LYS A 62 3.76 -1.23 -6.72
C LYS A 62 2.85 -0.78 -7.88
N SER A 63 1.76 -1.50 -8.12
CA SER A 63 0.78 -1.14 -9.15
C SER A 63 0.14 0.23 -8.89
N ASP A 64 -0.26 0.50 -7.65
CA ASP A 64 -0.83 1.81 -7.28
C ASP A 64 0.17 2.96 -7.46
N LEU A 65 1.42 2.77 -7.01
CA LEU A 65 2.49 3.75 -7.19
C LEU A 65 2.78 4.01 -8.67
N GLN A 66 2.82 2.97 -9.51
CA GLN A 66 2.99 3.11 -10.96
C GLN A 66 1.84 3.90 -11.60
N ARG A 67 0.59 3.61 -11.20
CA ARG A 67 -0.59 4.35 -11.65
C ARG A 67 -0.49 5.83 -11.26
N ARG A 68 -0.19 6.12 -9.99
CA ARG A 68 -0.02 7.49 -9.48
C ARG A 68 1.11 8.23 -10.21
N LEU A 69 2.24 7.56 -10.46
CA LEU A 69 3.35 8.12 -11.22
C LEU A 69 2.95 8.45 -12.66
N LYS A 70 2.22 7.55 -13.33
CA LYS A 70 1.71 7.78 -14.69
C LYS A 70 0.76 8.98 -14.72
N THR A 71 -0.17 9.06 -13.77
CA THR A 71 -1.08 10.20 -13.63
C THR A 71 -0.32 11.50 -13.37
N ALA A 72 0.67 11.49 -12.48
CA ALA A 72 1.50 12.67 -12.19
C ALA A 72 2.30 13.12 -13.43
N LYS A 73 2.89 12.17 -14.17
CA LYS A 73 3.57 12.45 -15.44
C LYS A 73 2.62 13.03 -16.49
N ALA A 74 1.41 12.48 -16.61
CA ALA A 74 0.39 12.98 -17.52
C ALA A 74 -0.08 14.40 -17.15
N ARG A 75 -0.29 14.67 -15.85
CA ARG A 75 -0.57 16.03 -15.35
C ARG A 75 0.59 16.98 -15.65
N ARG A 76 1.84 16.55 -15.43
CA ARG A 76 3.04 17.34 -15.74
C ARG A 76 3.16 17.66 -17.23
N SER A 77 2.87 16.70 -18.12
CA SER A 77 2.88 16.94 -19.56
C SER A 77 1.72 17.82 -20.02
N ALA A 78 0.58 17.76 -19.33
CA ALA A 78 -0.59 18.59 -19.61
C ALA A 78 -0.38 20.07 -19.19
N LEU A 79 0.37 20.34 -18.12
CA LEU A 79 0.78 21.69 -17.67
C LEU A 79 1.89 22.30 -18.55
N GLY A 80 1.89 21.93 -19.84
CA GLY A 80 2.95 22.16 -20.79
C GLY A 80 2.72 23.37 -21.70
N THR A 81 2.24 24.50 -21.16
CA THR A 81 2.40 25.81 -21.82
C THR A 81 3.19 26.75 -20.91
N ALA A 82 4.01 27.63 -21.51
CA ALA A 82 4.95 28.50 -20.78
C ALA A 82 4.26 29.48 -19.81
N GLU A 83 2.97 29.74 -20.02
CA GLU A 83 2.14 30.67 -19.27
C GLU A 83 1.64 30.07 -17.96
N GLU A 84 1.23 28.80 -17.97
CA GLU A 84 0.79 28.08 -16.76
C GLU A 84 1.94 27.84 -15.77
N LYS A 85 3.17 27.69 -16.27
CA LYS A 85 4.36 27.59 -15.42
C LYS A 85 4.70 28.90 -14.71
N ARG A 86 4.41 30.06 -15.34
CA ARG A 86 4.58 31.36 -14.67
C ARG A 86 3.56 31.53 -13.56
N ASN A 87 2.29 31.19 -13.81
CA ASN A 87 1.23 31.34 -12.80
C ASN A 87 1.47 30.47 -11.57
N VAL A 88 1.91 29.22 -11.74
CA VAL A 88 2.26 28.34 -10.60
C VAL A 88 3.44 28.91 -9.80
N LEU A 89 4.44 29.50 -10.47
CA LEU A 89 5.59 30.13 -9.80
C LEU A 89 5.19 31.43 -9.09
N ASP A 90 4.32 32.24 -9.69
CA ASP A 90 3.83 33.48 -9.10
C ASP A 90 2.94 33.20 -7.86
N ASP A 91 2.14 32.13 -7.90
CA ASP A 91 1.35 31.67 -6.74
C ASP A 91 2.26 31.12 -5.63
N GLU A 92 3.33 30.41 -5.98
CA GLU A 92 4.31 29.91 -5.01
C GLU A 92 5.14 31.06 -4.38
N ILE A 93 5.53 32.07 -5.17
CA ILE A 93 6.20 33.29 -4.66
C ILE A 93 5.29 34.04 -3.67
N LYS A 94 4.00 34.21 -3.99
CA LYS A 94 3.05 34.88 -3.10
C LYS A 94 2.87 34.15 -1.78
N GLU A 95 2.78 32.82 -1.80
CA GLU A 95 2.64 32.04 -0.56
C GLU A 95 3.93 32.10 0.28
N LEU A 96 5.11 32.10 -0.35
CA LEU A 96 6.38 32.27 0.36
C LEU A 96 6.53 33.69 0.94
N GLU A 97 6.13 34.73 0.22
CA GLU A 97 6.15 36.12 0.72
C GLU A 97 5.21 36.34 1.90
N LYS A 98 4.01 35.74 1.88
CA LYS A 98 3.09 35.76 3.04
C LYS A 98 3.67 35.05 4.26
N THR A 99 4.46 34.00 4.05
CA THR A 99 5.06 33.21 5.13
C THR A 99 6.27 33.91 5.75
N LEU A 100 6.86 34.89 5.06
CA LEU A 100 8.03 35.66 5.51
C LEU A 100 7.67 36.99 6.21
N GLN A 101 6.39 37.40 6.23
CA GLN A 101 5.86 38.50 7.04
C GLN A 101 5.44 38.03 8.44
#